data_AF-A0A3D0MHJ6-F1
#
_entry.id   AF-A0A3D0MHJ6-F1
#
_cell.length_a   1.000
_cell.length_b   1.000
_cell.length_c   1.000
_cell.angle_alpha   90.00
_cell.angle_beta   90.00
_cell.angle_gamma   90.00
#
_symmetry.space_group_name_H-M   'P 1'
#
loop_
_entity.id
_entity.type
_entity.pdbx_description
1 polymer ?
#
loop_
_entity_poly.entity_id
_entity_poly.type
_entity_poly.pdbx_seq_one_letter_code
_entity_poly.pdbx_strand_id
1 'polypeptide(L)' 'MKTTLSLIALIALTTGCSQRAVYENVQTNQRNECANEPPSTYFECLDRTNKPFDKYQRERKELLEKPEADGKLP' A
#
# COMPACT_ATOMS: atom_id res chain seq x y z
N MET A 1 14.11 -34.58 -13.68
CA MET A 1 14.76 -33.35 -14.17
C MET A 1 13.78 -32.41 -14.89
N LYS A 2 12.99 -32.87 -15.88
CA LYS A 2 11.98 -32.02 -16.54
C LYS A 2 10.92 -31.45 -15.59
N THR A 3 10.36 -32.29 -14.71
CA THR A 3 9.36 -31.88 -13.70
C THR A 3 9.90 -30.86 -12.70
N THR A 4 11.15 -31.05 -12.26
CA THR A 4 11.83 -30.12 -11.36
C THR A 4 12.06 -28.75 -12.01
N LEU A 5 12.38 -28.71 -13.32
CA LEU A 5 12.55 -27.47 -14.07
C LEU A 5 11.22 -26.70 -14.22
N SER A 6 10.12 -27.42 -14.48
CA SER A 6 8.77 -26.83 -14.58
C SER A 6 8.29 -26.23 -13.26
N LEU A 7 8.60 -26.85 -12.13
CA LEU A 7 8.28 -26.33 -10.80
C LEU A 7 9.03 -25.04 -10.46
N ILE A 8 10.32 -24.96 -10.80
CA ILE A 8 11.13 -23.75 -10.60
C ILE A 8 10.61 -22.59 -11.45
N ALA A 9 10.25 -22.86 -12.71
CA ALA A 9 9.66 -21.84 -13.60
C ALA A 9 8.32 -21.31 -13.07
N LEU A 10 7.49 -22.16 -12.46
CA LEU A 10 6.21 -21.76 -11.89
C LEU A 10 6.37 -20.86 -10.65
N ILE A 11 7.38 -21.11 -9.81
CA ILE A 11 7.67 -20.31 -8.61
C ILE A 11 8.21 -18.93 -8.98
N ALA A 12 9.00 -18.82 -10.06
CA ALA A 12 9.51 -17.52 -10.49
C ALA A 12 8.39 -16.53 -10.87
N LEU A 13 7.27 -17.03 -11.40
CA LEU A 13 6.12 -16.22 -11.82
C LEU A 13 5.35 -15.59 -10.65
N THR A 14 5.51 -16.08 -9.42
CA THR A 14 4.77 -15.53 -8.25
C THR A 14 5.51 -14.38 -7.56
N THR A 15 6.75 -14.07 -7.95
CA THR A 15 7.59 -13.05 -7.29
C THR A 15 7.23 -11.60 -7.64
N GLY A 16 6.19 -11.38 -8.45
CA GLY A 16 5.86 -10.08 -9.04
C GLY A 16 4.76 -9.25 -8.35
N CYS A 17 4.49 -9.41 -7.05
CA CYS A 17 3.53 -8.55 -6.36
C CYS A 17 3.99 -7.08 -6.40
N SER A 18 3.40 -6.27 -7.28
CA SER A 18 3.71 -4.85 -7.39
C SER A 18 3.25 -4.11 -6.14
N GLN A 19 4.21 -3.57 -5.38
CA GLN A 19 3.93 -2.75 -4.18
C GLN A 19 3.04 -1.54 -4.51
N ARG A 20 3.14 -1.02 -5.74
CA ARG A 20 2.27 0.03 -6.24
C ARG A 20 0.83 -0.43 -6.43
N ALA A 21 0.64 -1.59 -7.04
CA ALA A 21 -0.69 -2.16 -7.24
C ALA A 21 -1.38 -2.43 -5.89
N VAL A 22 -0.66 -2.93 -4.89
CA VAL A 22 -1.19 -3.10 -3.53
C VAL A 22 -1.61 -1.76 -2.93
N TYR A 23 -0.74 -0.74 -3.01
CA TYR A 23 -1.05 0.59 -2.49
C TYR A 23 -2.27 1.22 -3.15
N GLU A 24 -2.36 1.18 -4.48
CA GLU A 24 -3.47 1.76 -5.24
C GLU A 24 -4.81 1.10 -4.89
N ASN A 25 -4.81 -0.22 -4.65
CA ASN A 25 -6.00 -0.93 -4.17
C ASN A 25 -6.42 -0.46 -2.77
N VAL A 26 -5.46 -0.33 -1.84
CA VAL A 26 -5.74 0.20 -0.49
C VAL A 26 -6.27 1.62 -0.55
N GLN A 27 -5.64 2.50 -1.33
CA GLN A 27 -6.07 3.89 -1.52
C GLN A 27 -7.49 3.96 -2.12
N THR A 28 -7.78 3.11 -3.09
CA THR A 28 -9.12 3.03 -3.69
C THR A 28 -10.16 2.61 -2.65
N ASN A 29 -9.85 1.62 -1.83
CA ASN A 29 -10.74 1.21 -0.74
C ASN A 29 -10.98 2.34 0.27
N GLN A 30 -9.93 3.04 0.70
CA GLN A 30 -10.05 4.19 1.61
C GLN A 30 -10.91 5.31 1.02
N ARG A 31 -10.77 5.60 -0.28
CA ARG A 31 -11.65 6.57 -0.96
C ARG A 31 -13.11 6.12 -0.98
N ASN A 32 -13.35 4.83 -1.18
CA ASN A 32 -14.71 4.27 -1.15
C ASN A 32 -15.32 4.36 0.25
N GLU A 33 -14.51 4.20 1.31
CA GLU A 33 -14.94 4.36 2.70
C GLU A 33 -15.43 5.79 2.98
N CYS A 34 -14.88 6.81 2.31
CA CYS A 34 -15.35 8.19 2.45
C CYS A 34 -16.83 8.35 2.07
N ALA A 35 -17.42 7.48 1.24
CA ALA A 35 -18.86 7.53 0.96
C ALA A 35 -19.74 7.27 2.18
N ASN A 36 -19.18 6.68 3.25
CA ASN A 36 -19.87 6.43 4.52
C ASN A 36 -19.70 7.58 5.52
N GLU A 37 -18.85 8.57 5.22
CA GLU A 37 -18.64 9.73 6.08
C GLU A 37 -19.82 10.72 5.98
N PRO A 38 -20.15 11.43 7.07
CA PRO A 38 -21.09 12.55 7.02
C PRO A 38 -20.72 13.59 5.95
N PRO A 39 -21.70 14.30 5.36
CA PRO A 39 -21.42 15.32 4.34
C PRO A 39 -20.44 16.40 4.79
N SER A 40 -20.39 16.71 6.09
CA SER A 40 -19.47 17.69 6.66
C SER A 40 -18.00 17.24 6.67
N THR A 41 -17.72 15.94 6.70
CA THR A 41 -16.35 15.38 6.76
C THR A 41 -15.92 14.69 5.47
N TYR A 42 -16.84 14.47 4.53
CA TYR A 42 -16.59 13.81 3.25
C TYR A 42 -15.35 14.33 2.51
N PHE A 43 -15.29 15.65 2.28
CA PHE A 43 -14.16 16.26 1.55
C PHE A 43 -12.84 16.17 2.32
N GLU A 44 -12.89 16.26 3.64
CA GLU A 44 -11.72 16.09 4.50
C GLU A 44 -11.21 14.64 4.45
N CYS A 45 -12.12 13.65 4.40
CA CYS A 45 -11.76 12.25 4.20
C CYS A 45 -11.06 12.05 2.85
N LEU A 46 -11.64 12.58 1.77
CA LEU A 46 -11.04 12.47 0.43
C LEU A 46 -9.63 13.07 0.38
N ASP A 47 -9.40 14.21 1.03
CA ASP A 47 -8.07 14.85 1.07
C ASP A 47 -7.03 13.96 1.78
N ARG A 48 -7.40 13.37 2.92
CA ARG A 48 -6.52 12.47 3.70
C ARG A 48 -6.11 11.22 2.93
N THR A 49 -6.99 10.69 2.09
CA THR A 49 -6.73 9.48 1.29
C THR A 49 -5.92 9.77 0.02
N ASN A 50 -5.74 11.04 -0.35
CA ASN A 50 -5.15 11.49 -1.62
C ASN A 50 -3.61 11.56 -1.63
N LYS A 51 -2.94 10.70 -0.86
CA LYS A 51 -1.47 10.66 -0.83
C LYS A 51 -0.90 10.05 -2.13
N PRO A 52 0.05 10.70 -2.82
CA PRO A 52 0.72 10.09 -3.97
C PRO A 52 1.62 8.91 -3.56
N PHE A 53 1.68 7.86 -4.38
CA PHE A 53 2.47 6.66 -4.10
C PHE A 53 3.93 6.95 -3.77
N ASP A 54 4.59 7.84 -4.52
CA ASP A 54 6.01 8.14 -4.30
C ASP A 54 6.24 8.83 -2.95
N LYS A 55 5.29 9.66 -2.50
CA LYS A 55 5.34 10.28 -1.17
C LYS A 55 5.17 9.23 -0.09
N TYR A 56 4.17 8.35 -0.23
CA TYR A 56 3.97 7.20 0.66
C TYR A 56 5.22 6.32 0.76
N GLN A 57 5.85 5.99 -0.37
CA GLN A 57 7.05 5.15 -0.39
C GLN A 57 8.23 5.80 0.33
N ARG A 58 8.46 7.11 0.12
CA ARG A 58 9.52 7.84 0.84
C ARG A 58 9.28 7.86 2.34
N GLU A 59 8.09 8.28 2.78
CA GLU A 59 7.73 8.31 4.20
C GLU A 59 7.86 6.92 4.84
N ARG A 60 7.38 5.87 4.16
CA ARG A 60 7.53 4.48 4.63
C ARG A 60 8.99 4.08 4.77
N LYS A 61 9.84 4.45 3.82
CA LYS A 61 11.28 4.14 3.86
C LYS A 61 11.97 4.88 5.01
N GLU A 62 11.66 6.16 5.20
CA GLU A 62 12.20 6.97 6.30
C GLU A 62 11.83 6.39 7.67
N LEU A 63 10.61 5.88 7.84
CA LEU A 63 10.18 5.19 9.07
C LEU A 63 10.92 3.87 9.31
N LEU A 64 11.26 3.13 8.26
CA LEU A 64 11.99 1.86 8.37
C LEU A 64 13.49 2.07 8.63
N GLU A 65 14.05 3.21 8.20
CA GLU A 65 15.46 3.57 8.38
C GLU A 65 15.74 4.27 9.73
N LYS A 66 14.71 4.76 10.42
CA LYS A 66 14.80 5.40 11.74
C LYS A 66 13.87 4.68 12.74
N PRO A 67 14.33 3.58 13.37
CA PRO A 67 13.43 2.72 14.14
C PRO A 67 12.87 3.36 15.42
N GLU A 68 13.40 4.49 15.91
CA GLU A 68 12.98 5.05 17.20
C GLU A 68 13.04 6.59 17.24
N ALA A 69 11.88 7.22 17.07
CA ALA A 69 11.43 8.32 17.90
C ALA A 69 9.90 8.26 17.87
N ASP A 70 9.31 7.88 19.01
CA ASP A 70 7.86 7.80 19.24
C ASP A 70 7.15 6.60 18.62
N GLY A 71 7.29 5.47 19.31
CA GLY A 71 6.31 4.39 19.30
C GLY A 71 4.93 4.90 19.69
N LYS A 72 4.17 5.39 18.72
CA LYS A 72 2.72 5.35 18.72
C LYS A 72 2.26 5.16 17.28
N LEU A 73 2.10 3.88 16.93
CA LEU A 73 1.29 3.49 15.78
C LEU A 73 -0.11 4.08 16.02
N PRO A 74 -0.66 4.91 15.11
CA PRO A 74 -2.07 5.26 15.18
C PRO A 74 -2.95 4.01 15.02
#